data_AF-E2Z9S7-F1
#
_entry.id   AF-E2Z9S7-F1
#
_cell.length_a   1.000
_cell.length_b   1.000
_cell.length_c   1.000
_cell.angle_alpha   90.00
_cell.angle_beta   90.00
_cell.angle_gamma   90.00
#
_symmetry.space_group_name_H-M   'P 1'
#
loop_
_entity.id
_entity.type
_entity.pdbx_description
1 polymer ?
#
loop_
_entity_poly.entity_id
_entity_poly.type
_entity_poly.pdbx_seq_one_letter_code
_entity_poly.pdbx_strand_id
1 'polypeptide(L)'
;MYKKYRVIAMQDEHTVLIDYGLTNGARIGGTLYIIKPHKDIALNGKDNGSCDEIKAIIEVVAPYENFSVCRHIAHKNIDTISTVSAGDVVILTRE
;
A
#
# COMPACT_ATOMS: atom_id res chain seq x y z
N MET A 1 2.76 3.47 15.52
CA MET A 1 2.58 2.12 14.94
C MET A 1 1.61 2.23 13.76
N TYR A 2 2.05 1.89 12.55
CA TYR A 2 1.22 1.99 11.35
C TYR A 2 0.29 0.77 11.24
N LYS A 3 -0.96 0.96 10.84
CA LYS A 3 -1.86 -0.16 10.52
C LYS A 3 -1.47 -0.72 9.15
N LYS A 4 -1.36 -2.05 9.08
CA LYS A 4 -1.03 -2.79 7.87
C LYS A 4 -2.30 -3.40 7.30
N TYR A 5 -2.47 -3.23 6.01
CA TYR A 5 -3.52 -3.80 5.17
C TYR A 5 -2.86 -4.59 4.04
N ARG A 6 -3.65 -5.29 3.23
CA ARG A 6 -3.18 -6.18 2.18
C ARG A 6 -3.96 -5.95 0.90
N VAL A 7 -3.25 -6.04 -0.21
CA VAL A 7 -3.89 -6.19 -1.53
C VAL A 7 -4.54 -7.56 -1.59
N ILE A 8 -5.87 -7.60 -1.61
CA ILE A 8 -6.64 -8.85 -1.68
C ILE A 8 -6.80 -9.34 -3.12
N ALA A 9 -6.85 -8.43 -4.09
CA ALA A 9 -6.97 -8.76 -5.51
C ALA A 9 -6.57 -7.57 -6.40
N MET A 10 -6.28 -7.87 -7.67
CA MET A 10 -6.13 -6.89 -8.73
C MET A 10 -7.26 -7.07 -9.72
N GLN A 11 -7.97 -6.00 -10.04
CA GLN A 11 -9.02 -6.02 -11.05
C GLN A 11 -8.43 -5.77 -12.44
N ASP A 12 -7.45 -4.87 -12.52
CA ASP A 12 -6.67 -4.54 -13.71
C ASP A 12 -5.31 -3.93 -13.31
N GLU A 13 -4.54 -3.47 -14.29
CA GLU A 13 -3.20 -2.89 -14.10
C GLU A 13 -3.17 -1.56 -13.31
N HIS A 14 -4.32 -0.94 -13.09
CA HIS A 14 -4.46 0.32 -12.36
C HIS A 14 -5.38 0.23 -11.15
N THR A 15 -6.13 -0.85 -11.00
CA THR A 15 -7.18 -1.02 -9.98
C THR A 15 -6.88 -2.19 -9.05
N VAL A 16 -6.80 -1.92 -7.76
CA VAL A 16 -6.54 -2.91 -6.71
C VAL A 16 -7.63 -2.90 -5.66
N LEU A 17 -7.90 -4.06 -5.09
CA LEU A 17 -8.76 -4.22 -3.93
C LEU A 17 -7.90 -4.42 -2.68
N ILE A 18 -8.26 -3.73 -1.60
CA ILE A 18 -7.51 -3.77 -0.33
C ILE A 18 -8.49 -4.05 0.81
N ASP A 19 -8.08 -4.86 1.79
CA ASP A 19 -8.81 -5.16 3.04
C ASP A 19 -8.91 -3.97 4.02
N TYR A 20 -9.04 -2.77 3.47
CA TYR A 20 -9.22 -1.52 4.18
C TYR A 20 -10.58 -0.92 3.79
N GLY A 21 -11.61 -1.16 4.60
CA GLY A 21 -12.99 -0.69 4.34
C GLY A 21 -13.46 0.44 5.25
N LEU A 22 -14.74 0.78 5.14
CA LEU A 22 -15.45 1.77 5.99
C LEU A 22 -15.29 1.44 7.48
N THR A 23 -15.35 0.16 7.84
CA THR A 23 -15.14 -0.31 9.23
C THR A 23 -13.74 -0.02 9.75
N ASN A 24 -12.78 0.17 8.85
CA ASN A 24 -11.41 0.55 9.17
C ASN A 24 -11.16 2.06 9.04
N GLY A 25 -12.17 2.82 8.60
CA GLY A 25 -12.11 4.26 8.40
C GLY A 25 -11.72 4.69 7.00
N ALA A 26 -11.84 3.82 5.98
CA ALA A 26 -11.58 4.19 4.60
C ALA A 26 -12.51 5.31 4.13
N ARG A 27 -11.97 6.24 3.34
CA ARG A 27 -12.68 7.40 2.81
C ARG A 27 -12.27 7.60 1.36
N ILE A 28 -13.23 7.98 0.52
CA ILE A 28 -12.95 8.37 -0.87
C ILE A 28 -11.91 9.50 -0.87
N GLY A 29 -10.91 9.40 -1.76
CA GLY A 29 -9.78 10.32 -1.82
C GLY A 29 -8.65 10.02 -0.82
N GLY A 30 -8.80 8.98 0.03
CA GLY A 30 -7.75 8.57 0.96
C GLY A 30 -6.56 7.95 0.21
N THR A 31 -5.35 8.46 0.47
CA THR A 31 -4.13 7.95 -0.14
C THR A 31 -3.49 6.84 0.70
N LEU A 32 -3.07 5.76 0.04
CA LEU A 32 -2.40 4.62 0.64
C LEU A 32 -1.07 4.34 -0.09
N TYR A 33 -0.13 3.74 0.63
CA TYR A 33 1.18 3.36 0.09
C TYR A 33 1.31 1.85 0.09
N ILE A 34 1.52 1.28 -1.09
CA ILE A 34 1.89 -0.13 -1.22
C ILE A 34 3.40 -0.22 -1.01
N ILE A 35 3.80 -1.02 -0.04
CA ILE A 35 5.20 -1.23 0.31
C ILE A 35 5.61 -2.68 0.09
N LYS A 36 6.87 -2.88 -0.30
CA LYS A 36 7.54 -4.16 -0.21
C LYS A 36 8.42 -4.13 1.04
N PRO A 37 8.08 -4.88 2.09
CA PRO A 37 8.94 -4.96 3.26
C PRO A 37 10.28 -5.57 2.85
N HIS A 38 11.39 -4.93 3.21
CA HIS A 38 12.70 -5.54 3.08
C HIS A 38 12.92 -6.51 4.25
N LYS A 39 13.75 -7.54 4.07
CA LYS A 39 14.28 -8.29 5.23
C LYS A 39 15.08 -7.30 6.08
N ASP A 40 14.94 -7.34 7.40
CA ASP A 40 15.72 -6.50 8.32
C ASP A 40 17.20 -6.45 7.90
N ILE A 41 17.69 -5.25 7.57
CA ILE A 41 19.10 -5.07 7.24
C ILE A 41 19.86 -5.03 8.57
N ALA A 42 20.28 -6.20 9.03
CA ALA A 42 21.18 -6.31 10.17
C ALA A 42 22.59 -5.86 9.76
N LEU A 43 22.84 -4.54 9.82
CA LEU A 43 24.18 -3.97 9.72
C LEU A 43 24.78 -3.85 11.13
N ASN A 44 25.77 -4.68 11.44
CA ASN A 44 26.53 -4.65 12.71
C ASN A 44 25.70 -4.86 14.00
N GLY A 45 24.72 -5.78 13.99
CA GLY A 45 24.05 -6.23 15.22
C GLY A 45 23.23 -5.14 15.94
N LYS A 46 22.92 -4.04 15.25
CA LYS A 46 22.06 -2.97 15.74
C LYS A 46 20.92 -2.80 14.73
N ASP A 47 19.68 -2.88 15.20
CA ASP A 47 18.49 -2.62 14.38
C ASP A 47 18.53 -1.16 13.90
N ASN A 48 18.94 -0.97 12.65
CA ASN A 48 19.06 0.35 12.02
C ASN A 48 17.80 0.71 11.20
N GLY A 49 16.72 -0.06 11.35
CA GLY A 49 15.45 0.11 10.64
C GLY A 49 15.35 -0.68 9.33
N SER A 50 14.11 -0.93 8.90
CA SER A 50 13.80 -1.50 7.57
C SER A 50 13.59 -0.37 6.57
N CYS A 51 14.29 -0.41 5.43
CA CYS A 51 13.99 0.47 4.31
C CYS A 51 12.90 -0.21 3.47
N ASP A 52 11.65 0.04 3.81
CA ASP A 52 10.51 -0.48 3.04
C ASP A 52 10.42 0.28 1.71
N GLU A 53 10.47 -0.45 0.59
CA GLU A 53 10.40 0.14 -0.75
C GLU A 53 8.94 0.47 -1.07
N ILE A 54 8.65 1.73 -1.41
CA ILE A 54 7.32 2.12 -1.89
C ILE A 54 7.17 1.63 -3.34
N LYS A 55 6.30 0.64 -3.54
CA LYS A 55 5.97 0.09 -4.86
C LYS A 55 5.01 0.99 -5.63
N ALA A 56 4.01 1.53 -4.95
CA ALA A 56 2.96 2.33 -5.56
C ALA A 56 2.25 3.22 -4.54
N ILE A 57 1.70 4.33 -5.04
CA ILE A 57 0.77 5.19 -4.32
C ILE A 57 -0.61 5.02 -4.98
N ILE A 58 -1.62 4.78 -4.16
CA ILE A 58 -2.98 4.52 -4.62
C ILE A 58 -3.98 5.40 -3.86
N GLU A 59 -5.13 5.64 -4.45
CA GLU A 59 -6.22 6.39 -3.87
C GLU A 59 -7.47 5.52 -3.72
N VAL A 60 -8.14 5.60 -2.59
CA VAL A 60 -9.46 4.97 -2.38
C VAL A 60 -10.50 5.66 -3.26
N VAL A 61 -11.03 4.93 -4.23
CA VAL A 61 -12.07 5.42 -5.14
C VAL A 61 -13.46 5.05 -4.64
N ALA A 62 -13.61 3.83 -4.08
CA ALA A 62 -14.88 3.35 -3.54
C ALA A 62 -14.65 2.46 -2.31
N PRO A 63 -14.97 2.94 -1.09
CA PRO A 63 -14.91 2.14 0.11
C PRO A 63 -16.21 1.33 0.32
N TYR A 64 -16.05 0.04 0.62
CA TYR A 64 -17.08 -0.89 1.08
C TYR A 64 -16.86 -1.23 2.55
N GLU A 65 -17.73 -2.03 3.18
CA GLU A 65 -17.64 -2.32 4.61
C GLU A 65 -16.26 -2.85 5.04
N ASN A 66 -15.72 -3.84 4.32
CA ASN A 66 -14.49 -4.56 4.70
C ASN A 66 -13.34 -4.41 3.71
N PHE A 67 -13.57 -3.75 2.57
CA PHE A 67 -12.53 -3.53 1.56
C PHE A 67 -12.76 -2.22 0.82
N SER A 68 -11.76 -1.75 0.10
CA SER A 68 -11.88 -0.60 -0.81
C SER A 68 -11.35 -0.94 -2.19
N VAL A 69 -11.99 -0.38 -3.20
CA VAL A 69 -11.42 -0.27 -4.56
C VAL A 69 -10.53 0.95 -4.59
N CYS A 70 -9.28 0.74 -4.94
CA CYS A 70 -8.26 1.79 -5.02
C CYS A 70 -7.66 1.84 -6.43
N ARG A 71 -7.28 3.04 -6.86
CA ARG A 71 -6.65 3.25 -8.17
C ARG A 71 -5.26 3.85 -8.02
N HIS A 72 -4.35 3.46 -8.89
CA HIS A 72 -3.00 4.03 -8.94
C HIS A 72 -3.05 5.54 -9.17
N ILE A 73 -2.34 6.29 -8.33
CA ILE A 73 -2.03 7.69 -8.59
C ILE A 73 -0.76 7.69 -9.43
N ALA A 74 -0.89 7.96 -10.73
CA ALA A 74 0.23 8.02 -11.66
C ALA A 74 1.12 9.24 -11.35
N HIS A 75 1.92 9.19 -10.28
CA HIS A 75 3.02 10.13 -10.11
C HIS A 75 4.12 9.73 -11.09
N LYS A 76 4.21 10.49 -12.19
CA LYS A 76 5.35 10.51 -13.10
C LYS A 76 6.66 10.62 -12.29
N ASN A 77 7.64 9.77 -12.60
CA ASN A 77 8.97 9.63 -11.98
C ASN A 77 9.07 8.73 -10.75
N ILE A 78 8.79 7.44 -10.92
CA ILE A 78 9.54 6.40 -10.22
C ILE A 78 10.19 5.58 -11.33
N ASP A 79 11.50 5.71 -11.51
CA ASP A 79 12.31 5.05 -12.56
C ASP A 79 12.32 3.50 -12.49
N THR A 80 11.55 2.91 -11.58
CA THR A 80 11.31 1.47 -11.53
C THR A 80 9.90 1.23 -11.02
N ILE A 81 8.94 1.00 -11.93
CA ILE A 81 7.60 0.52 -11.55
C ILE A 81 7.73 -0.93 -11.09
N SER A 82 7.87 -1.12 -9.79
CA SER A 82 7.74 -2.43 -9.17
C SER A 82 6.28 -2.88 -9.33
N THR A 83 6.04 -3.99 -10.04
CA THR A 83 4.69 -4.54 -10.24
C THR A 83 4.03 -4.83 -8.89
N VAL A 84 2.82 -4.29 -8.71
CA VAL A 84 1.97 -4.60 -7.55
C VAL A 84 1.41 -6.02 -7.75
N SER A 85 1.27 -6.77 -6.67
CA SER A 85 0.71 -8.13 -6.71
C SER A 85 -0.21 -8.37 -5.51
N ALA A 86 -1.13 -9.33 -5.64
CA ALA A 86 -1.92 -9.81 -4.51
C ALA A 86 -1.00 -10.29 -3.37
N GLY A 87 -1.32 -9.91 -2.13
CA GLY A 87 -0.51 -10.19 -0.95
C GLY A 87 0.52 -9.10 -0.59
N ASP A 88 0.70 -8.09 -1.44
CA ASP A 88 1.52 -6.92 -1.09
C ASP A 88 0.94 -6.17 0.12
N VAL A 89 1.83 -5.61 0.93
CA VAL A 89 1.47 -4.89 2.17
C VAL A 89 1.16 -3.44 1.84
N VAL A 90 0.08 -2.93 2.43
CA VAL A 90 -0.34 -1.54 2.32
C VAL A 90 -0.27 -0.88 3.69
N ILE A 91 0.34 0.30 3.75
CA ILE A 91 0.43 1.09 4.97
C ILE A 91 -0.35 2.41 4.82
N LEU A 92 -1.03 2.78 5.90
CA LEU A 92 -1.55 4.12 6.11
C LEU A 92 -0.45 4.98 6.70
N THR A 93 0.08 5.94 5.93
CA THR A 93 0.85 7.05 6.51
C THR A 93 -0.17 8.09 6.95
N ARG A 94 -0.40 8.22 8.26
CA ARG A 94 -1.22 9.33 8.77
C ARG A 94 -0.40 10.62 8.62
N GLU A 95 -1.04 11.66 8.09
CA GLU A 95 -0.72 13.04 8.50
C GLU A 95 -1.19 13.27 9.94
#